data_AF-A0A2E5LTJ0-F1
#
_entry.id   AF-A0A2E5LTJ0-F1
#
_cell.length_a   1.000
_cell.length_b   1.000
_cell.length_c   1.000
_cell.angle_alpha   90.00
_cell.angle_beta   90.00
_cell.angle_gamma   90.00
#
_symmetry.space_group_name_H-M   'P 1'
#
loop_
_entity.id
_entity.type
_entity.pdbx_description
1 polymer ?
#
loop_
_entity_poly.entity_id
_entity_poly.type
_entity_poly.pdbx_seq_one_letter_code
_entity_poly.pdbx_strand_id
1 'polypeptide(L)'
;MSNINFILVFFLMLFNIHCNIKSLSSEFDSSSNLNNIEIEERYTFVKMKRTPCFGKCPYYEFIIFSNGDVLYEGFNFVEKIGKFKGKVNIKKIAFIKKKLKEVEFFKFDSVYDAGVSDLPSTIIEVNVDNKKHRVKGRYRMPQKFKNFSKFMDEIINDIQTWEKL
;
A
#
# COMPACT_ATOMS: atom_id res chain seq x y z
N MET A 1 26.73 -18.81 -74.74
CA MET A 1 27.70 -17.77 -75.13
C MET A 1 27.89 -16.90 -73.90
N SER A 2 28.86 -17.24 -73.03
CA SER A 2 30.26 -16.76 -73.06
C SER A 2 30.32 -15.31 -72.53
N ASN A 3 30.99 -14.93 -71.43
CA ASN A 3 32.20 -15.45 -70.80
C ASN A 3 32.36 -14.96 -69.34
N ILE A 4 33.18 -15.73 -68.61
CA ILE A 4 33.83 -15.50 -67.32
C ILE A 4 35.07 -14.59 -67.49
N ASN A 5 35.48 -13.88 -66.42
CA ASN A 5 36.87 -13.59 -65.96
C ASN A 5 36.77 -12.48 -64.88
N PHE A 6 37.01 -12.65 -63.56
CA PHE A 6 38.17 -13.15 -62.81
C PHE A 6 39.50 -12.50 -63.21
N ILE A 7 39.95 -11.49 -62.45
CA ILE A 7 41.36 -11.14 -62.24
C ILE A 7 41.49 -10.53 -60.83
N LEU A 8 42.18 -11.29 -59.97
CA LEU A 8 42.91 -10.79 -58.80
C LEU A 8 44.06 -9.91 -59.30
N VAL A 9 44.24 -8.71 -58.74
CA VAL A 9 45.58 -8.14 -58.57
C VAL A 9 45.76 -7.77 -57.11
N PHE A 10 46.63 -8.57 -56.52
CA PHE A 10 47.23 -8.48 -55.21
C PHE A 10 48.43 -7.53 -55.34
N PHE A 11 48.44 -6.39 -54.64
CA PHE A 11 49.70 -5.76 -54.26
C PHE A 11 49.55 -5.05 -52.91
N LEU A 12 49.84 -5.82 -51.87
CA LEU A 12 50.37 -5.35 -50.60
C LEU A 12 51.59 -4.47 -50.86
N MET A 13 51.66 -3.29 -50.23
CA MET A 13 52.70 -2.97 -49.24
C MET A 13 52.33 -1.64 -48.55
N LEU A 14 51.88 -1.74 -47.30
CA LEU A 14 52.63 -1.35 -46.09
C LEU A 14 52.69 0.17 -45.88
N PHE A 15 51.80 0.69 -45.02
CA PHE A 15 52.24 1.49 -43.87
C PHE A 15 51.22 1.34 -42.74
N ASN A 16 51.69 0.72 -41.65
CA ASN A 16 51.06 0.63 -40.34
C ASN A 16 50.68 2.04 -39.85
N ILE A 17 49.59 2.27 -39.11
CA ILE A 17 49.55 2.11 -37.64
C ILE A 17 48.10 2.26 -37.14
N HIS A 18 47.63 1.20 -36.46
CA HIS A 18 46.61 1.11 -35.40
C HIS A 18 45.15 1.57 -35.65
N CYS A 19 44.33 0.58 -36.02
CA CYS A 19 42.94 0.46 -35.58
C CYS A 19 42.93 -0.33 -34.25
N ASN A 20 42.23 0.16 -33.22
CA ASN A 20 41.88 -0.69 -32.08
C ASN A 20 40.45 -1.19 -32.26
N ILE A 21 40.38 -2.51 -32.49
CA ILE A 21 39.20 -3.32 -32.77
C ILE A 21 38.78 -3.99 -31.47
N LYS A 22 37.50 -3.85 -31.08
CA LYS A 22 36.54 -4.93 -30.76
C LYS A 22 35.35 -4.31 -30.03
N SER A 23 34.20 -4.21 -30.70
CA SER A 23 33.14 -5.24 -30.77
C SER A 23 32.01 -4.83 -29.83
N LEU A 24 30.73 -5.01 -30.10
CA LEU A 24 30.04 -5.97 -30.94
C LEU A 24 28.59 -5.47 -31.06
N SER A 25 28.00 -5.68 -32.24
CA SER A 25 26.56 -5.83 -32.56
C SER A 25 25.52 -5.43 -31.49
N SER A 26 24.42 -4.76 -31.80
CA SER A 26 23.64 -4.75 -33.04
C SER A 26 22.51 -3.73 -32.87
N GLU A 27 22.20 -3.05 -33.95
CA GLU A 27 20.92 -2.41 -34.20
C GLU A 27 19.77 -3.39 -33.93
N PHE A 28 18.77 -2.98 -33.15
CA PHE A 28 17.40 -3.42 -33.38
C PHE A 28 16.45 -2.31 -32.94
N ASP A 29 16.07 -1.51 -33.94
CA ASP A 29 14.92 -0.64 -33.92
C ASP A 29 13.66 -1.52 -33.99
N SER A 30 12.81 -1.47 -32.96
CA SER A 30 11.42 -1.90 -33.08
C SER A 30 10.59 -1.40 -31.90
N SER A 31 9.69 -0.47 -32.22
CA SER A 31 8.52 -0.06 -31.47
C SER A 31 7.86 -1.23 -30.72
N SER A 32 7.73 -1.11 -29.39
CA SER A 32 6.75 -1.88 -28.63
C SER A 32 5.95 -0.92 -27.77
N ASN A 33 4.66 -0.80 -28.09
CA ASN A 33 3.64 -0.23 -27.23
C ASN A 33 3.87 -0.69 -25.78
N LEU A 34 4.32 0.23 -24.92
CA LEU A 34 4.22 0.05 -23.49
C LEU A 34 2.75 0.23 -23.15
N ASN A 35 2.07 -0.91 -23.00
CA ASN A 35 0.84 -0.98 -22.23
C ASN A 35 1.13 -0.25 -20.91
N ASN A 36 0.52 0.92 -20.74
CA ASN A 36 0.46 1.63 -19.47
C ASN A 36 -0.40 0.77 -18.54
N ILE A 37 0.19 -0.28 -17.99
CA ILE A 37 -0.38 -1.02 -16.88
C ILE A 37 -0.14 -0.11 -15.68
N GLU A 38 -1.15 0.69 -15.32
CA GLU A 38 -1.22 1.26 -13.98
C GLU A 38 -1.22 0.10 -13.00
N ILE A 39 -0.04 -0.28 -12.51
CA ILE A 39 0.06 -1.12 -11.33
C ILE A 39 -0.47 -0.26 -10.19
N GLU A 40 -1.73 -0.48 -9.81
CA GLU A 40 -2.30 0.19 -8.65
C GLU A 40 -1.52 -0.27 -7.43
N GLU A 41 -0.51 0.52 -7.01
CA GLU A 41 0.38 0.16 -5.92
C GLU A 41 -0.45 -0.13 -4.67
N ARG A 42 -0.25 -1.31 -4.09
CA ARG A 42 -0.87 -1.68 -2.83
C ARG A 42 -0.18 -0.92 -1.70
N TYR A 43 -0.93 -0.06 -1.01
CA TYR A 43 -0.45 0.64 0.16
C TYR A 43 -1.41 0.47 1.34
N THR A 44 -0.91 0.73 2.56
CA THR A 44 -1.75 0.80 3.77
C THR A 44 -2.69 1.98 3.65
N PHE A 45 -3.99 1.73 3.51
CA PHE A 45 -5.01 2.78 3.38
C PHE A 45 -5.46 3.26 4.76
N VAL A 46 -5.82 2.36 5.66
CA VAL A 46 -6.17 2.66 7.06
C VAL A 46 -5.54 1.63 7.98
N LYS A 47 -4.89 2.08 9.05
CA LYS A 47 -4.51 1.23 10.19
C LYS A 47 -5.23 1.73 11.44
N MET A 48 -5.83 0.82 12.20
CA MET A 48 -6.44 1.16 13.49
C MET A 48 -5.98 0.19 14.57
N LYS A 49 -5.71 0.74 15.76
CA LYS A 49 -5.33 -0.01 16.95
C LYS A 49 -6.14 0.44 18.15
N ARG A 50 -6.67 -0.52 18.91
CA ARG A 50 -7.15 -0.32 20.28
C ARG A 50 -6.03 -0.71 21.24
N THR A 51 -5.74 0.11 22.25
CA THR A 51 -4.76 -0.25 23.29
C THR A 51 -5.45 -0.96 24.44
N PRO A 52 -4.72 -1.77 25.24
CA PRO A 52 -5.27 -2.32 26.47
C PRO A 52 -5.70 -1.22 27.45
N CYS A 53 -6.56 -1.61 28.39
CA CYS A 53 -7.01 -0.85 29.55
C CYS A 53 -6.97 -1.78 30.77
N PHE A 54 -7.24 -1.29 31.99
CA PHE A 54 -7.24 -2.12 33.20
C PHE A 54 -8.47 -3.04 33.31
N GLY A 55 -9.53 -2.77 32.53
CA GLY A 55 -10.72 -3.61 32.43
C GLY A 55 -10.70 -4.58 31.24
N LYS A 56 -11.88 -5.00 30.80
CA LYS A 56 -12.08 -5.91 29.67
C LYS A 56 -12.29 -5.18 28.33
N CYS A 57 -11.44 -4.20 28.04
CA CYS A 57 -11.53 -3.48 26.76
C CYS A 57 -10.98 -4.35 25.63
N PRO A 58 -11.66 -4.41 24.46
CA PRO A 58 -11.14 -5.08 23.28
C PRO A 58 -9.73 -4.61 22.91
N TYR A 59 -8.78 -5.54 22.80
CA TYR A 59 -7.41 -5.27 22.38
C TYR A 59 -7.13 -5.96 21.05
N TYR A 60 -7.02 -5.16 19.99
CA TYR A 60 -6.75 -5.61 18.64
C TYR A 60 -6.13 -4.49 17.78
N GLU A 61 -5.55 -4.86 16.64
CA GLU A 61 -5.24 -3.94 15.55
C GLU A 61 -5.61 -4.52 14.19
N PHE A 62 -5.85 -3.66 13.21
CA PHE A 62 -6.03 -4.07 11.83
C PHE A 62 -5.43 -3.08 10.84
N ILE A 63 -5.19 -3.56 9.63
CA ILE A 63 -4.73 -2.80 8.47
C ILE A 63 -5.67 -3.12 7.31
N ILE A 64 -6.26 -2.10 6.72
CA ILE A 64 -6.97 -2.17 5.44
C ILE A 64 -6.04 -1.60 4.37
N PHE A 65 -5.80 -2.36 3.30
CA PHE A 65 -5.00 -1.95 2.16
C PHE A 65 -5.85 -1.28 1.09
N SER A 66 -5.22 -0.51 0.19
CA SER A 66 -5.89 0.21 -0.91
C SER A 66 -6.74 -0.69 -1.82
N ASN A 67 -6.31 -1.94 -2.00
CA ASN A 67 -6.99 -2.97 -2.79
C ASN A 67 -8.11 -3.71 -2.03
N GLY A 68 -8.36 -3.37 -0.76
CA GLY A 68 -9.38 -4.00 0.08
C GLY A 68 -8.95 -5.22 0.87
N ASP A 69 -7.70 -5.68 0.74
CA ASP A 69 -7.17 -6.71 1.63
C ASP A 69 -7.13 -6.19 3.08
N VAL A 70 -7.34 -7.09 4.04
CA VAL A 70 -7.34 -6.76 5.47
C VAL A 70 -6.41 -7.71 6.22
N LEU A 71 -5.57 -7.17 7.09
CA LEU A 71 -4.88 -7.92 8.13
C LEU A 71 -5.46 -7.52 9.49
N TYR A 72 -5.75 -8.50 10.33
CA TYR A 72 -6.29 -8.32 11.67
C TYR A 72 -5.45 -9.11 12.67
N GLU A 73 -5.15 -8.52 13.81
CA GLU A 73 -4.53 -9.20 14.94
C GLU A 73 -5.30 -8.88 16.21
N GLY A 74 -5.92 -9.90 16.79
CA GLY A 74 -6.61 -9.81 18.07
C GLY A 74 -5.73 -10.35 19.19
N PHE A 75 -5.67 -9.62 20.30
CA PHE A 75 -4.78 -9.94 21.41
C PHE A 75 -5.54 -10.38 22.66
N ASN A 76 -6.60 -9.65 23.05
CA ASN A 76 -7.39 -9.98 24.23
C ASN A 76 -8.79 -9.35 24.17
N PHE A 77 -9.75 -9.95 24.90
CA PHE A 77 -11.14 -9.49 25.00
C PHE A 77 -11.82 -9.24 23.63
N VAL A 78 -11.47 -10.07 22.64
CA VAL A 78 -12.04 -10.10 21.30
C VAL A 78 -12.35 -11.54 20.91
N GLU A 79 -13.32 -11.73 20.03
CA GLU A 79 -13.72 -13.06 19.56
C GLU A 79 -12.60 -13.81 18.82
N LYS A 80 -11.77 -13.06 18.06
CA LYS A 80 -10.75 -13.62 17.17
C LYS A 80 -9.38 -13.30 17.73
N ILE A 81 -8.73 -14.28 18.37
CA ILE A 81 -7.38 -14.14 18.93
C ILE A 81 -6.35 -14.71 17.95
N GLY A 82 -5.28 -13.95 17.73
CA GLY A 82 -4.23 -14.25 16.75
C GLY A 82 -4.36 -13.44 15.47
N LYS A 83 -3.61 -13.84 14.44
CA LYS A 83 -3.52 -13.15 13.14
C LYS A 83 -4.46 -13.76 12.11
N PHE A 84 -5.14 -12.89 11.38
CA PHE A 84 -6.09 -13.27 10.35
C PHE A 84 -5.95 -12.36 9.13
N LYS A 85 -6.27 -12.89 7.96
CA LYS A 85 -6.50 -12.11 6.75
C LYS A 85 -7.97 -12.17 6.34
N GLY A 86 -8.45 -11.07 5.80
CA GLY A 86 -9.82 -10.90 5.34
C GLY A 86 -9.86 -9.95 4.14
N LYS A 87 -11.07 -9.62 3.69
CA LYS A 87 -11.25 -8.72 2.55
C LYS A 87 -12.49 -7.85 2.73
N VAL A 88 -12.36 -6.57 2.42
CA VAL A 88 -13.48 -5.66 2.21
C VAL A 88 -13.63 -5.39 0.72
N ASN A 89 -14.87 -5.24 0.25
CA ASN A 89 -15.11 -4.91 -1.15
C ASN A 89 -14.79 -3.43 -1.43
N ILE A 90 -14.61 -3.11 -2.72
CA ILE A 90 -14.26 -1.74 -3.16
C ILE A 90 -15.34 -0.71 -2.80
N LYS A 91 -16.62 -1.12 -2.68
CA LYS A 91 -17.70 -0.24 -2.23
C LYS A 91 -17.48 0.22 -0.79
N LYS A 92 -17.04 -0.68 0.10
CA LYS A 92 -16.67 -0.36 1.49
C LYS A 92 -15.46 0.59 1.54
N ILE A 93 -14.46 0.42 0.68
CA ILE A 93 -13.35 1.37 0.54
C ILE A 93 -13.87 2.77 0.16
N ALA A 94 -14.75 2.87 -0.83
CA ALA A 94 -15.37 4.13 -1.23
C ALA A 94 -16.17 4.77 -0.08
N PHE A 95 -16.91 3.98 0.70
CA PHE A 95 -17.62 4.46 1.89
C PHE A 95 -16.67 4.98 2.97
N ILE A 96 -15.53 4.31 3.22
CA ILE A 96 -14.52 4.80 4.15
C ILE A 96 -13.95 6.13 3.67
N LYS A 97 -13.60 6.27 2.37
CA LYS A 97 -13.14 7.54 1.79
C LYS A 97 -14.17 8.66 1.97
N LYS A 98 -15.45 8.38 1.74
CA LYS A 98 -16.54 9.34 1.98
C LYS A 98 -16.61 9.75 3.45
N LYS A 99 -16.57 8.78 4.37
CA LYS A 99 -16.65 9.03 5.81
C LYS A 99 -15.47 9.87 6.32
N LEU A 100 -14.26 9.62 5.81
CA LEU A 100 -13.06 10.42 6.11
C LEU A 100 -13.25 11.91 5.76
N LYS A 101 -13.87 12.20 4.61
CA LYS A 101 -14.20 13.58 4.19
C LYS A 101 -15.28 14.19 5.08
N GLU A 102 -16.36 13.45 5.38
CA GLU A 102 -17.47 13.91 6.24
C GLU A 102 -17.00 14.31 7.65
N VAL A 103 -16.09 13.53 8.24
CA VAL A 103 -15.55 13.82 9.58
C VAL A 103 -14.38 14.80 9.55
N GLU A 104 -13.95 15.22 8.37
CA GLU A 104 -12.77 16.07 8.15
C GLU A 104 -11.52 15.51 8.83
N PHE A 105 -11.26 14.20 8.67
CA PHE A 105 -10.27 13.46 9.46
C PHE A 105 -8.90 14.14 9.54
N PHE A 106 -8.44 14.71 8.42
CA PHE A 106 -7.14 15.38 8.30
C PHE A 106 -7.05 16.72 9.04
N LYS A 107 -8.14 17.22 9.63
CA LYS A 107 -8.17 18.42 10.48
C LYS A 107 -8.14 18.10 11.98
N PHE A 108 -8.21 16.84 12.37
CA PHE A 108 -8.06 16.48 13.78
C PHE A 108 -6.64 16.74 14.27
N ASP A 109 -6.51 17.10 15.54
CA ASP A 109 -5.22 17.11 16.22
C ASP A 109 -4.67 15.69 16.30
N SER A 110 -3.34 15.57 16.31
CA SER A 110 -2.68 14.26 16.33
C SER A 110 -2.88 13.50 17.65
N VAL A 111 -3.19 14.20 18.75
CA VAL A 111 -3.31 13.60 20.08
C VAL A 111 -4.45 14.25 20.89
N TYR A 112 -5.32 13.41 21.44
CA TYR A 112 -6.33 13.75 22.44
C TYR A 112 -6.14 12.83 23.66
N ASP A 113 -5.37 13.25 24.66
CA ASP A 113 -4.96 12.43 25.80
C ASP A 113 -5.01 13.23 27.10
N ALA A 114 -5.06 12.53 28.23
CA ALA A 114 -4.97 13.09 29.58
C ALA A 114 -4.09 12.23 30.51
N GLY A 115 -3.32 11.28 29.97
CA GLY A 115 -2.42 10.43 30.77
C GLY A 115 -3.14 9.40 31.64
N VAL A 116 -4.45 9.19 31.44
CA VAL A 116 -5.25 8.22 32.18
C VAL A 116 -4.96 6.81 31.64
N SER A 117 -4.69 5.84 32.51
CA SER A 117 -4.36 4.45 32.13
C SER A 117 -5.60 3.55 32.05
N ASP A 118 -6.68 3.91 32.74
CA ASP A 118 -7.92 3.12 32.80
C ASP A 118 -8.71 3.14 31.48
N LEU A 119 -8.41 4.09 30.59
CA LEU A 119 -9.10 4.26 29.31
C LEU A 119 -8.26 3.73 28.14
N PRO A 120 -8.84 2.91 27.24
CA PRO A 120 -8.14 2.49 26.05
C PRO A 120 -7.95 3.69 25.11
N SER A 121 -6.82 3.71 24.41
CA SER A 121 -6.60 4.63 23.30
C SER A 121 -7.05 3.98 22.00
N THR A 122 -7.57 4.80 21.10
CA THR A 122 -7.80 4.45 19.70
C THR A 122 -6.79 5.21 18.87
N ILE A 123 -5.96 4.49 18.13
CA ILE A 123 -4.99 5.08 17.22
C ILE A 123 -5.44 4.77 15.82
N ILE A 124 -5.63 5.80 15.00
CA ILE A 124 -6.04 5.66 13.60
C ILE A 124 -5.01 6.37 12.73
N GLU A 125 -4.48 5.65 11.75
CA GLU A 125 -3.58 6.14 10.72
C GLU A 125 -4.28 6.00 9.37
N VAL A 126 -4.32 7.09 8.60
CA VAL A 126 -4.97 7.15 7.29
C VAL A 126 -3.96 7.63 6.28
N ASN A 127 -3.91 6.97 5.13
CA ASN A 127 -3.15 7.37 3.97
C ASN A 127 -4.07 7.33 2.74
N VAL A 128 -4.43 8.48 2.18
CA VAL A 128 -5.28 8.58 1.00
C VAL A 128 -5.02 9.90 0.28
N ASP A 129 -5.12 9.91 -1.05
CA ASP A 129 -4.97 11.10 -1.89
C ASP A 129 -3.66 11.86 -1.58
N ASN A 130 -2.55 11.13 -1.43
CA ASN A 130 -1.22 11.64 -1.04
C ASN A 130 -1.15 12.36 0.31
N LYS A 131 -2.16 12.21 1.17
CA LYS A 131 -2.18 12.74 2.53
C LYS A 131 -2.07 11.61 3.54
N LYS A 132 -1.20 11.81 4.53
CA LYS A 132 -1.06 10.91 5.69
C LYS A 132 -1.40 11.66 6.96
N HIS A 133 -2.19 11.05 7.82
CA HIS A 133 -2.47 11.60 9.15
C HIS A 133 -2.66 10.51 10.18
N ARG A 134 -2.25 10.80 11.41
CA ARG A 134 -2.31 9.88 12.55
C ARG A 134 -2.91 10.58 13.75
N VAL A 135 -3.98 10.00 14.29
CA VAL A 135 -4.70 10.53 15.46
C VAL A 135 -4.72 9.48 16.56
N LYS A 136 -4.27 9.87 17.76
CA LYS A 136 -4.40 9.10 19.00
C LYS A 136 -5.50 9.72 19.85
N GLY A 137 -6.66 9.07 19.96
CA GLY A 137 -7.76 9.48 20.82
C GLY A 137 -7.88 8.60 22.07
N ARG A 138 -7.75 9.18 23.26
CA ARG A 138 -8.02 8.54 24.55
C ARG A 138 -9.02 9.33 25.37
N TYR A 139 -8.84 10.64 25.49
CA TYR A 139 -9.65 11.51 26.34
C TYR A 139 -10.06 12.78 25.61
N ARG A 140 -11.28 13.28 25.84
CA ARG A 140 -11.87 14.49 25.20
C ARG A 140 -11.74 14.54 23.66
N MET A 141 -11.65 13.38 23.02
CA MET A 141 -11.62 13.29 21.56
C MET A 141 -12.95 13.80 20.95
N PRO A 142 -12.90 14.50 19.80
CA PRO A 142 -14.11 15.02 19.14
C PRO A 142 -15.14 13.92 18.84
N GLN A 143 -16.43 14.25 18.93
CA GLN A 143 -17.49 13.27 18.66
C GLN A 143 -17.41 12.70 17.23
N LYS A 144 -17.00 13.52 16.25
CA LYS A 144 -16.73 13.08 14.87
C LYS A 144 -15.68 11.95 14.82
N PHE A 145 -14.60 12.05 15.61
CA PHE A 145 -13.57 11.01 15.69
C PHE A 145 -14.11 9.72 16.33
N LYS A 146 -14.87 9.83 17.43
CA LYS A 146 -15.53 8.66 18.06
C LYS A 146 -16.44 7.92 17.09
N ASN A 147 -17.25 8.67 16.35
CA ASN A 147 -18.17 8.11 15.35
C ASN A 147 -17.41 7.42 14.21
N PHE A 148 -16.30 8.00 13.74
CA PHE A 148 -15.45 7.37 12.74
C PHE A 148 -14.81 6.08 13.25
N SER A 149 -14.26 6.10 14.48
CA SER A 149 -13.72 4.91 15.13
C SER A 149 -14.75 3.79 15.25
N LYS A 150 -15.99 4.10 15.65
CA LYS A 150 -17.07 3.11 15.73
C LYS A 150 -17.45 2.56 14.36
N PHE A 151 -17.58 3.43 13.36
CA PHE A 151 -17.82 3.02 11.98
C PHE A 151 -16.74 2.05 11.48
N MET A 152 -15.47 2.28 11.82
CA MET A 152 -14.39 1.36 11.48
C MET A 152 -14.50 0.01 12.20
N ASP A 153 -14.96 -0.03 13.45
CA ASP A 153 -15.28 -1.30 14.13
C ASP A 153 -16.36 -2.08 13.37
N GLU A 154 -17.43 -1.39 12.94
CA GLU A 154 -18.54 -1.98 12.17
C GLU A 154 -18.05 -2.55 10.83
N ILE A 155 -17.16 -1.84 10.13
CA ILE A 155 -16.55 -2.35 8.89
C ILE A 155 -15.83 -3.69 9.10
N ILE A 156 -15.10 -3.85 10.21
CA ILE A 156 -14.35 -5.07 10.50
C ILE A 156 -15.27 -6.20 10.96
N ASN A 157 -16.28 -5.88 11.79
CA ASN A 157 -17.26 -6.86 12.25
C ASN A 157 -18.14 -7.40 11.12
N ASP A 158 -18.39 -6.60 10.08
CA ASP A 158 -19.15 -7.00 8.89
C ASP A 158 -18.42 -8.03 7.99
N ILE A 159 -17.11 -8.26 8.20
CA ILE A 159 -16.33 -9.21 7.39
C ILE A 159 -16.76 -10.64 7.76
N GLN A 160 -17.40 -11.32 6.80
CA GLN A 160 -17.99 -12.65 6.98
C GLN A 160 -16.95 -13.78 7.00
N THR A 161 -15.86 -13.64 6.25
CA THR A 161 -14.87 -14.71 6.08
C THR A 161 -13.48 -14.22 6.46
N TRP A 162 -12.86 -14.94 7.40
CA TRP A 162 -11.50 -14.75 7.85
C TRP A 162 -10.70 -16.02 7.65
N GLU A 163 -9.47 -15.87 7.16
CA GLU A 163 -8.51 -16.96 7.11
C GLU A 163 -7.43 -16.70 8.17
N LYS A 164 -7.18 -17.70 9.03
CA LYS A 164 -6.16 -17.61 10.06
C LYS A 164 -4.77 -17.73 9.41
N LEU A 165 -3.82 -16.92 9.87
CA LEU A 165 -2.42 -16.94 9.46
C LEU A 165 -1.57 -17.84 10.36
#